data_AF-A0A3D0RU38-F1
#
_entry.id   AF-A0A3D0RU38-F1
#
_cell.length_a   1.000
_cell.length_b   1.000
_cell.length_c   1.000
_cell.angle_alpha   90.00
_cell.angle_beta   90.00
_cell.angle_gamma   90.00
#
_symmetry.space_group_name_H-M   'P 1'
#
loop_
_entity.id
_entity.type
_entity.pdbx_description
1 polymer ?
#
loop_
_entity_poly.entity_id
_entity_poly.type
_entity_poly.pdbx_seq_one_letter_code
_entity_poly.pdbx_strand_id
1 'polypeptide(L)'
;HQPVEHVESLRLIPGLQVLRPADAAETVEAWRLALERTDGPTALVLTRQAVRPLGGTPGRTRRVREGSDLQLVATGSEVGLALDVADLLAQRGAEAEVLSVLDRAAYRRPIDRFV
;
A
#
# COMPACT_ATOMS: atom_id res chain seq x y z
N HIS A 1 -9.90 10.46 -17.99
CA HIS A 1 -9.90 10.90 -16.58
C HIS A 1 -9.64 9.77 -15.57
N GLN A 2 -9.53 8.51 -16.00
CA GLN A 2 -9.20 7.38 -15.13
C GLN A 2 -7.73 7.04 -15.36
N PRO A 3 -6.85 7.23 -14.37
CA PRO A 3 -5.43 6.95 -14.52
C PRO A 3 -5.17 5.44 -14.70
N VAL A 4 -4.31 5.06 -15.64
CA VAL A 4 -3.89 3.65 -15.84
C VAL A 4 -2.38 3.52 -15.62
N GLU A 5 -1.60 4.30 -16.35
CA GLU A 5 -0.15 4.35 -16.41
C GLU A 5 0.49 5.39 -15.47
N HIS A 6 -0.31 6.34 -14.97
CA HIS A 6 0.22 7.55 -14.33
C HIS A 6 1.01 7.23 -13.06
N VAL A 7 0.50 6.37 -12.19
CA VAL A 7 1.17 6.02 -10.91
C VAL A 7 2.50 5.31 -11.17
N GLU A 8 2.54 4.40 -12.14
CA GLU A 8 3.78 3.72 -12.52
C GLU A 8 4.77 4.69 -13.20
N SER A 9 4.27 5.59 -14.04
CA SER A 9 5.11 6.62 -14.68
C SER A 9 5.75 7.55 -13.66
N LEU A 10 5.00 8.00 -12.65
CA LEU A 10 5.54 8.82 -11.55
C LEU A 10 6.62 8.07 -10.76
N ARG A 11 6.46 6.77 -10.54
CA ARG A 11 7.45 5.93 -9.84
C ARG A 11 8.78 5.79 -10.60
N LEU A 12 8.79 6.06 -11.91
CA LEU A 12 10.00 6.03 -12.72
C LEU A 12 10.81 7.33 -12.65
N ILE A 13 10.20 8.44 -12.19
CA ILE A 13 10.88 9.74 -12.12
C ILE A 13 11.91 9.72 -10.98
N PRO A 14 13.21 9.86 -11.27
CA PRO A 14 14.23 9.86 -10.22
C PRO A 14 14.00 10.99 -9.21
N GLY A 15 14.15 10.68 -7.92
CA GLY A 15 14.00 11.65 -6.83
C GLY A 15 12.55 12.06 -6.51
N LEU A 16 11.54 11.56 -7.23
CA LEU A 16 10.13 11.74 -6.88
C LEU A 16 9.66 10.63 -5.94
N GLN A 17 9.20 11.00 -4.75
CA GLN A 17 8.51 10.07 -3.86
C GLN A 17 7.04 9.95 -4.27
N VAL A 18 6.52 8.73 -4.38
CA VAL A 18 5.10 8.48 -4.74
C VAL A 18 4.41 7.73 -3.62
N LEU A 19 3.51 8.41 -2.93
CA LEU A 19 2.76 7.89 -1.79
C LEU A 19 1.29 7.66 -2.17
N ARG A 20 0.78 6.45 -1.98
CA ARG A 20 -0.61 6.08 -2.29
C ARG A 20 -1.32 5.49 -1.07
N PRO A 21 -1.83 6.34 -0.16
CA PRO A 21 -2.37 5.91 1.13
C PRO A 21 -3.68 5.13 0.98
N ALA A 22 -3.83 4.08 1.78
CA ALA A 22 -4.98 3.18 1.78
C ALA A 22 -6.13 3.61 2.72
N ASP A 23 -5.83 4.39 3.76
CA ASP A 23 -6.82 4.94 4.68
C ASP A 23 -6.43 6.32 5.22
N ALA A 24 -7.22 6.85 6.16
CA ALA A 24 -6.97 8.14 6.78
C ALA A 24 -5.65 8.17 7.60
N ALA A 25 -5.31 7.07 8.29
CA ALA A 25 -4.08 7.01 9.08
C ALA A 25 -2.83 7.04 8.18
N GLU A 26 -2.85 6.28 7.08
CA GLU A 26 -1.78 6.36 6.07
C GLU A 26 -1.75 7.71 5.36
N THR A 27 -2.89 8.40 5.22
CA THR A 27 -2.92 9.76 4.65
C THR A 27 -2.22 10.76 5.56
N VAL A 28 -2.42 10.67 6.89
CA VAL A 28 -1.68 11.50 7.87
C VAL A 28 -0.19 11.21 7.78
N GLU A 29 0.20 9.94 7.74
CA GLU A 29 1.60 9.55 7.60
C GLU A 29 2.21 10.02 6.27
N ALA A 30 1.45 9.97 5.17
CA ALA A 30 1.90 10.45 3.87
C ALA A 30 2.19 11.96 3.88
N TRP A 31 1.33 12.74 4.54
CA TRP A 31 1.57 14.18 4.72
C TRP A 31 2.78 14.45 5.61
N ARG A 32 2.94 13.71 6.71
CA ARG A 32 4.13 13.82 7.57
C ARG A 32 5.41 13.58 6.79
N LEU A 33 5.48 12.48 6.03
CA LEU A 33 6.61 12.15 5.16
C LEU A 33 6.85 13.22 4.09
N ALA A 34 5.78 13.75 3.48
CA ALA A 34 5.90 14.80 2.47
C ALA A 34 6.46 16.12 3.04
N LEU A 35 6.08 16.48 4.27
CA LEU A 35 6.54 17.70 4.95
C LEU A 35 7.96 17.58 5.49
N GLU A 36 8.37 16.40 5.93
CA GLU A 36 9.73 16.14 6.44
C GLU A 36 10.76 15.97 5.32
N ARG A 37 10.33 15.63 4.11
CA ARG A 37 11.20 15.44 2.95
C ARG A 37 11.78 16.79 2.49
N THR A 38 13.10 16.93 2.60
CA THR A 38 13.83 18.15 2.17
C THR A 38 14.70 17.94 0.93
N ASP A 39 14.78 16.71 0.42
CA ASP A 39 15.70 16.28 -0.64
C ASP A 39 14.99 15.96 -1.98
N GLY A 40 13.71 16.31 -2.12
CA GLY A 40 12.98 16.16 -3.38
C GLY A 40 11.47 16.26 -3.26
N PRO A 41 10.75 16.23 -4.39
CA PRO A 41 9.29 16.32 -4.40
C PRO A 41 8.61 15.02 -3.93
N THR A 42 7.33 15.17 -3.54
CA THR A 42 6.42 14.09 -3.19
C THR A 42 5.12 14.22 -3.96
N ALA A 43 4.64 13.13 -4.55
CA ALA A 43 3.31 13.00 -5.14
C ALA A 43 2.40 12.18 -4.20
N LEU A 44 1.27 12.77 -3.82
CA LEU A 44 0.21 12.09 -3.06
C LEU A 44 -0.89 11.62 -4.02
N VAL A 45 -1.05 10.30 -4.17
CA VAL A 45 -2.06 9.68 -5.03
C VAL A 45 -3.29 9.34 -4.19
N LEU A 46 -4.30 10.22 -4.23
CA LEU A 46 -5.49 10.12 -3.39
C LEU A 46 -6.69 9.54 -4.13
N THR A 47 -7.53 8.84 -3.38
CA THR A 47 -8.79 8.27 -3.88
C THR A 47 -9.91 9.31 -3.90
N ARG A 48 -10.86 9.18 -4.84
CA ARG A 48 -12.11 9.96 -4.85
C ARG A 48 -13.18 9.29 -3.99
N GLN A 49 -13.28 7.97 -4.03
CA GLN A 49 -14.25 7.19 -3.29
C GLN A 49 -13.82 6.99 -1.82
N ALA A 50 -14.80 6.73 -0.97
CA ALA A 50 -14.56 6.32 0.40
C ALA A 50 -13.80 4.98 0.45
N VAL A 51 -12.92 4.86 1.44
CA VAL A 51 -12.16 3.64 1.73
C VAL A 51 -12.32 3.28 3.20
N ARG A 52 -12.27 1.99 3.51
CA ARG A 52 -12.46 1.51 4.89
C ARG A 52 -11.22 1.81 5.74
N PRO A 53 -11.38 2.20 7.02
CA PRO A 53 -10.27 2.27 7.96
C PRO A 53 -9.63 0.89 8.12
N LEU A 54 -8.29 0.85 8.17
CA LEU A 54 -7.55 -0.40 8.36
C LEU A 54 -7.19 -0.66 9.82
N GLY A 55 -7.32 0.35 10.69
CA GLY A 55 -6.89 0.30 12.09
C GLY A 55 -5.36 0.20 12.23
N GLY A 56 -4.89 0.14 13.48
CA GLY A 56 -3.45 0.02 13.79
C GLY A 56 -2.60 1.26 13.46
N THR A 57 -1.29 1.16 13.65
CA THR A 57 -0.33 2.24 13.36
C THR A 57 0.03 2.26 11.88
N PRO A 58 0.00 3.40 11.17
CA PRO A 58 0.38 3.45 9.75
C PRO A 58 1.87 3.22 9.55
N GLY A 59 2.28 2.92 8.31
CA GLY A 59 3.69 2.78 7.96
C GLY A 59 3.90 2.73 6.45
N ARG A 60 5.13 2.96 5.98
CA ARG A 60 5.48 2.94 4.54
C ARG A 60 5.23 1.57 3.90
N THR A 61 5.37 0.51 4.68
CA THR A 61 4.93 -0.85 4.36
C THR A 61 4.45 -1.47 5.67
N ARG A 62 3.24 -2.02 5.65
CA ARG A 62 2.59 -2.52 6.86
C ARG A 62 1.81 -3.79 6.58
N ARG A 63 1.96 -4.78 7.46
CA ARG A 63 1.06 -5.92 7.48
C ARG A 63 -0.27 -5.56 8.13
N VAL A 64 -1.35 -5.79 7.39
CA VAL A 64 -2.72 -5.51 7.83
C VAL A 64 -3.54 -6.79 8.06
N ARG A 65 -3.04 -7.93 7.61
CA ARG A 65 -3.57 -9.27 7.92
C ARG A 65 -2.43 -10.28 7.92
N GLU A 66 -2.40 -11.18 8.89
CA GLU A 66 -1.48 -12.32 8.92
C GLU A 66 -1.96 -13.44 7.96
N GLY A 67 -1.04 -14.29 7.51
CA GLY A 67 -1.35 -15.47 6.70
C GLY A 67 -0.08 -16.24 6.30
N SER A 68 -0.24 -17.48 5.86
CA SER A 68 0.87 -18.42 5.65
C SER A 68 1.08 -18.83 4.20
N ASP A 69 0.04 -18.88 3.39
CA ASP A 69 0.07 -19.62 2.12
C ASP A 69 0.44 -18.72 0.95
N LEU A 70 0.05 -17.44 1.00
CA LEU A 70 0.40 -16.43 0.02
C LEU A 70 0.38 -15.02 0.61
N GLN A 71 0.98 -14.08 -0.12
CA GLN A 71 1.03 -12.67 0.25
C GLN A 71 0.35 -11.81 -0.82
N LEU A 72 -0.67 -11.07 -0.41
CA LEU A 72 -1.31 -10.03 -1.21
C LEU A 72 -0.67 -8.69 -0.86
N VAL A 73 -0.12 -8.01 -1.87
CA VAL A 73 0.51 -6.70 -1.71
C VAL A 73 -0.30 -5.68 -2.48
N ALA A 74 -0.84 -4.68 -1.77
CA ALA A 74 -1.72 -3.68 -2.35
C ALA A 74 -1.36 -2.28 -1.86
N THR A 75 -1.89 -1.27 -2.56
CA THR A 75 -1.73 0.15 -2.22
C THR A 75 -3.08 0.84 -2.35
N GLY A 76 -3.28 1.99 -1.70
CA GLY A 76 -4.49 2.78 -1.89
C GLY A 76 -5.81 2.02 -1.70
N SER A 77 -6.77 2.30 -2.58
CA SER A 77 -8.10 1.68 -2.54
C SER A 77 -8.12 0.17 -2.65
N GLU A 78 -7.08 -0.45 -3.22
CA GLU A 78 -7.05 -1.91 -3.42
C GLU A 78 -6.67 -2.66 -2.14
N VAL A 79 -6.21 -2.00 -1.07
CA VAL A 79 -5.92 -2.69 0.20
C VAL A 79 -7.18 -3.22 0.86
N GLY A 80 -8.28 -2.47 0.82
CA GLY A 80 -9.58 -2.95 1.29
C GLY A 80 -10.03 -4.18 0.51
N LEU A 81 -9.90 -4.14 -0.82
CA LEU A 81 -10.21 -5.27 -1.69
C LEU A 81 -9.31 -6.48 -1.42
N ALA A 82 -8.02 -6.28 -1.17
CA ALA A 82 -7.09 -7.36 -0.86
C ALA A 82 -7.48 -8.10 0.44
N LEU A 83 -7.98 -7.37 1.43
CA LEU A 83 -8.51 -7.98 2.65
C LEU A 83 -9.80 -8.78 2.37
N ASP A 84 -10.71 -8.26 1.55
CA ASP A 84 -11.92 -9.00 1.15
C ASP A 84 -11.56 -10.30 0.42
N VAL A 85 -10.54 -10.25 -0.45
CA VAL A 85 -10.01 -11.45 -1.13
C VAL A 85 -9.41 -12.42 -0.12
N ALA A 86 -8.66 -11.95 0.88
CA ALA A 86 -8.09 -12.80 1.91
C ALA A 86 -9.17 -13.52 2.74
N ASP A 87 -10.28 -12.84 3.05
CA ASP A 87 -11.42 -13.46 3.75
C ASP A 87 -12.10 -14.54 2.89
N LEU A 88 -12.22 -14.31 1.57
CA LEU A 88 -12.74 -15.32 0.63
C LEU A 88 -11.81 -16.53 0.47
N LEU A 89 -10.49 -16.33 0.56
CA LEU A 89 -9.51 -17.42 0.52
C LEU A 89 -9.58 -18.26 1.79
N ALA A 90 -9.71 -17.63 2.96
CA ALA A 90 -9.83 -18.34 4.24
C ALA A 90 -11.06 -19.27 4.26
N GLN A 91 -12.18 -18.83 3.69
CA GLN A 91 -13.39 -19.67 3.51
C GLN A 91 -13.16 -20.90 2.62
N ARG A 92 -12.10 -20.89 1.80
CA ARG A 92 -11.71 -21.99 0.90
C ARG A 92 -10.51 -22.77 1.42
N GLY A 93 -10.07 -22.51 2.66
CA GLY A 93 -8.97 -23.21 3.32
C GLY A 93 -7.57 -22.71 2.92
N ALA A 94 -7.43 -21.46 2.48
CA ALA A 94 -6.14 -20.83 2.20
C ALA A 94 -5.99 -19.50 2.96
N GLU A 95 -4.85 -19.30 3.62
CA GLU A 95 -4.55 -18.11 4.41
C GLU A 95 -3.65 -17.13 3.65
N ALA A 96 -4.15 -15.91 3.43
CA ALA A 96 -3.41 -14.85 2.77
C ALA A 96 -2.95 -13.76 3.74
N GLU A 97 -1.64 -13.52 3.78
CA GLU A 97 -1.06 -12.32 4.38
C GLU A 97 -1.42 -11.12 3.50
N VAL A 98 -1.77 -9.98 4.11
CA VAL A 98 -2.04 -8.75 3.37
C VAL A 98 -1.08 -7.65 3.81
N LEU A 99 -0.32 -7.10 2.86
CA LEU A 99 0.55 -5.95 3.04
C LEU A 99 -0.06 -4.71 2.37
N SER A 100 -0.25 -3.66 3.17
CA SER A 100 -0.43 -2.30 2.68
C SER A 100 0.93 -1.68 2.38
N VAL A 101 1.09 -1.12 1.18
CA VAL A 101 2.31 -0.45 0.74
C VAL A 101 1.99 0.98 0.36
N LEU A 102 2.12 1.88 1.34
CA LEU A 102 1.98 3.32 1.15
C LEU A 102 3.04 3.85 0.15
N ASP A 103 4.28 3.37 0.26
CA ASP A 103 5.41 3.75 -0.59
C ASP A 103 6.08 2.51 -1.19
N ARG A 104 5.95 2.34 -2.51
CA ARG A 104 6.52 1.17 -3.21
C ARG A 104 8.04 1.13 -3.14
N ALA A 105 8.72 2.28 -3.05
CA ALA A 105 10.19 2.29 -2.93
C ALA A 105 10.66 1.76 -1.57
N ALA A 106 9.79 1.77 -0.55
CA ALA A 106 10.07 1.18 0.75
C ALA A 106 9.80 -0.34 0.80
N TYR A 107 8.99 -0.87 -0.12
CA TYR A 107 8.68 -2.30 -0.16
C TYR A 107 9.89 -3.09 -0.64
N ARG A 108 10.40 -3.95 0.25
CA ARG A 108 11.43 -4.94 -0.06
C ARG A 108 10.77 -6.30 -0.17
N ARG A 109 10.86 -6.94 -1.34
CA ARG A 109 10.45 -8.35 -1.48
C ARG A 109 11.33 -9.21 -0.57
N PRO A 110 10.78 -10.07 0.28
CA PRO A 110 11.55 -11.11 0.92
C PRO A 110 12.10 -12.04 -0.18
N ILE A 111 13.42 -12.11 -0.33
CA ILE A 111 14.07 -13.01 -1.29
C ILE A 111 14.00 -14.47 -0.81
N ASP A 112 13.84 -14.68 0.50
CA ASP A 112 14.10 -15.98 1.15
C ASP A 112 12.85 -16.80 1.49
N ARG A 113 11.65 -16.39 1.07
CA ARG A 113 10.38 -17.01 1.52
C ARG A 113 9.72 -17.97 0.51
N PHE A 114 10.39 -18.23 -0.61
CA PHE A 114 9.88 -19.08 -1.71
C PHE A 114 10.87 -20.17 -2.16
N VAL A 115 11.88 -20.47 -1.34
CA VAL A 115 12.79 -21.61 -1.55
C VAL A 115 12.50 -22.68 -0.49
#